data_AF-A0A3D3EQ86-F1
#
_entry.id   AF-A0A3D3EQ86-F1
#
_cell.length_a   1.000
_cell.length_b   1.000
_cell.length_c   1.000
_cell.angle_alpha   90.00
_cell.angle_beta   90.00
_cell.angle_gamma   90.00
#
_symmetry.space_group_name_H-M   'P 1'
#
loop_
_entity.id
_entity.type
_entity.pdbx_description
1 polymer ?
#
loop_
_entity_poly.entity_id
_entity_poly.type
_entity_poly.pdbx_seq_one_letter_code
_entity_poly.pdbx_strand_id
1 'polypeptide(L)'
;TALIYKNILEMKRKSRFLYIDSYTVIACIAAGIAGYNIKGKVAGAYGALAMLLYMQFFLTMFGSLRFELSKPYIFLIPEKSMKKVVAASATSLIKPCVDGAAIFLVFAIAGGCDPFTAIFMALAYSACGILYVGLTILYQRFLGGQPNIIAKAFVGIGLFFIVMAPSIVSSVVAAVLLPEALLFLCTLPFTICCIVFTVLIFLACGNMLDKIECASK
;
A
#
# COMPACT_ATOMS: atom_id res chain seq x y z
N THR A 1 -19.20 -11.34 1.09
CA THR A 1 -19.32 -10.65 2.42
C THR A 1 -18.88 -11.51 3.60
N ALA A 2 -19.07 -12.83 3.57
CA ALA A 2 -18.63 -13.74 4.65
C ALA A 2 -17.10 -13.82 4.86
N LEU A 3 -16.30 -13.66 3.80
CA LEU A 3 -14.83 -13.66 3.90
C LEU A 3 -14.28 -12.45 4.67
N ILE A 4 -14.87 -11.27 4.47
CA ILE A 4 -14.48 -10.05 5.20
C ILE A 4 -14.73 -10.25 6.70
N TYR A 5 -15.91 -10.79 7.05
CA TYR A 5 -16.26 -11.07 8.44
C TYR A 5 -15.32 -12.10 9.07
N LYS A 6 -14.97 -13.16 8.34
CA LYS A 6 -13.98 -14.15 8.78
C LYS A 6 -12.60 -13.53 9.02
N ASN A 7 -12.11 -12.70 8.09
CA ASN A 7 -10.81 -12.05 8.21
C ASN A 7 -10.80 -11.03 9.38
N ILE A 8 -11.89 -10.29 9.60
CA ILE A 8 -12.04 -9.42 10.78
C ILE A 8 -12.00 -10.25 12.07
N LEU A 9 -12.66 -11.41 12.11
CA LEU A 9 -12.66 -12.30 13.27
C LEU A 9 -11.29 -12.93 13.55
N GLU A 10 -10.58 -13.35 12.50
CA GLU A 10 -9.22 -13.90 12.62
C GLU A 10 -8.23 -12.83 13.09
N MET A 11 -8.34 -11.59 12.61
CA MET A 11 -7.57 -10.46 13.15
C MET A 11 -7.90 -10.18 14.62
N LYS A 12 -9.20 -10.20 14.98
CA LYS A 12 -9.66 -10.00 16.36
C LYS A 12 -9.19 -11.11 17.32
N ARG A 13 -8.92 -12.32 16.83
CA ARG A 13 -8.37 -13.44 17.61
C ARG A 13 -6.85 -13.33 17.77
N LYS A 14 -6.14 -12.66 16.85
CA LYS A 14 -4.67 -12.60 16.83
C LYS A 14 -4.09 -11.42 17.63
N SER A 15 -4.84 -10.33 17.80
CA SER A 15 -4.41 -9.18 18.62
C SER A 15 -5.58 -8.53 19.37
N ARG A 16 -5.32 -8.06 20.60
CA ARG A 16 -6.32 -7.40 21.45
C ARG A 16 -6.67 -5.97 20.98
N PHE A 17 -5.81 -5.38 20.14
CA PHE A 17 -6.07 -4.15 19.38
C PHE A 17 -6.16 -4.49 17.89
N LEU A 18 -7.31 -4.21 17.27
CA LEU A 18 -7.73 -4.71 15.95
C LEU A 18 -6.81 -4.34 14.77
N TYR A 19 -5.99 -3.29 14.88
CA TYR A 19 -5.14 -2.78 13.79
C TYR A 19 -3.74 -2.35 14.22
N ILE A 20 -3.45 -2.26 15.53
CA ILE A 20 -2.16 -1.82 16.06
C ILE A 20 -1.26 -3.05 16.21
N ASP A 21 -0.38 -3.24 15.22
CA ASP A 21 0.63 -4.29 15.18
C ASP A 21 1.93 -3.82 15.84
N SER A 22 2.84 -4.72 16.24
CA SER A 22 4.14 -4.34 16.83
C SER A 22 4.92 -3.39 15.92
N TYR A 23 4.79 -3.57 14.60
CA TYR A 23 5.35 -2.67 13.60
C TYR A 23 4.84 -1.23 13.73
N THR A 24 3.53 -1.05 13.94
CA THR A 24 2.90 0.28 14.03
C THR A 24 3.42 1.06 15.23
N VAL A 25 3.64 0.37 16.36
CA VAL A 25 4.19 0.94 17.59
C VAL A 25 5.64 1.38 17.36
N ILE A 26 6.46 0.51 16.76
CA ILE A 26 7.86 0.82 16.46
C ILE A 26 7.96 1.98 15.45
N ALA A 27 7.11 1.98 14.42
CA ALA A 27 7.07 3.03 13.41
C ALA A 27 6.62 4.38 14.01
N CYS A 28 5.66 4.39 14.94
CA CYS A 28 5.27 5.60 15.66
C CYS A 28 6.41 6.16 16.53
N ILE A 29 7.12 5.30 17.25
CA ILE A 29 8.27 5.70 18.07
C ILE A 29 9.39 6.26 17.17
N ALA A 30 9.71 5.57 16.08
CA ALA A 30 10.72 6.01 15.12
C ALA A 30 10.33 7.34 14.47
N ALA A 31 9.06 7.53 14.12
CA ALA A 31 8.54 8.79 13.59
C ALA A 31 8.59 9.92 14.64
N GLY A 32 8.29 9.65 15.91
CA GLY A 32 8.45 10.62 16.99
C GLY A 32 9.90 11.09 17.17
N ILE A 33 10.85 10.14 17.17
CA ILE A 33 12.29 10.45 17.27
C ILE A 33 12.76 11.24 16.03
N ALA A 34 12.34 10.82 14.83
CA ALA A 34 12.67 11.52 13.60
C ALA A 34 12.10 12.94 13.59
N GLY A 35 10.83 13.12 13.98
CA GLY A 35 10.19 14.42 14.08
C GLY A 35 10.94 15.38 15.01
N TYR A 36 11.34 14.88 16.20
CA TYR A 36 12.12 15.67 17.16
C TYR A 36 13.51 16.07 16.67
N ASN A 37 14.18 15.21 15.88
CA ASN A 37 15.51 15.50 15.34
C ASN A 37 15.48 16.45 14.12
N ILE A 38 14.40 16.42 13.34
CA ILE A 38 14.30 17.12 12.06
C ILE A 38 13.86 18.59 12.24
N LYS A 39 13.14 18.93 13.33
CA LYS A 39 12.69 20.28 13.72
C LYS A 39 12.45 21.23 12.53
N GLY A 40 11.45 20.91 11.71
CA GLY A 40 10.97 21.81 10.64
C GLY A 40 11.79 21.82 9.35
N LYS A 41 12.83 20.98 9.19
CA LYS A 41 13.49 20.80 7.89
C LYS A 41 12.60 20.01 6.93
N VAL A 42 12.05 20.68 5.93
CA VAL A 42 11.12 20.09 4.94
C VAL A 42 11.73 18.87 4.24
N ALA A 43 13.00 18.94 3.85
CA ALA A 43 13.72 17.81 3.22
C ALA A 43 13.81 16.57 4.12
N GLY A 44 13.92 16.76 5.44
CA GLY A 44 13.98 15.65 6.39
C GLY A 44 12.64 14.92 6.52
N ALA A 45 11.53 15.65 6.45
CA ALA A 45 10.19 15.05 6.50
C ALA A 45 9.93 14.15 5.29
N TYR A 46 10.26 14.61 4.07
CA TYR A 46 10.15 13.78 2.86
C TYR A 46 11.07 12.55 2.90
N GLY A 47 12.28 12.70 3.47
CA GLY A 47 13.18 11.57 3.70
C GLY A 47 12.59 10.52 4.66
N ALA A 48 11.95 10.96 5.74
CA ALA A 48 11.26 10.07 6.68
C ALA A 48 10.09 9.33 5.99
N LEU A 49 9.32 10.02 5.15
CA LEU A 49 8.27 9.39 4.34
C LEU A 49 8.85 8.35 3.38
N ALA A 50 9.93 8.67 2.66
CA ALA A 50 10.57 7.72 1.75
C ALA A 50 11.02 6.43 2.48
N MET A 51 11.58 6.59 3.69
CA MET A 51 11.97 5.46 4.53
C MET A 51 10.77 4.62 5.00
N LEU A 52 9.67 5.28 5.37
CA LEU A 52 8.42 4.60 5.74
C LEU A 52 7.81 3.85 4.55
N LEU A 53 7.81 4.43 3.35
CA LEU A 53 7.34 3.77 2.12
C LEU A 53 8.20 2.55 1.78
N TYR A 54 9.52 2.65 1.96
CA TYR A 54 10.44 1.55 1.75
C TYR A 54 10.14 0.39 2.70
N MET A 55 9.99 0.66 4.00
CA MET A 55 9.63 -0.37 4.97
C MET A 55 8.25 -0.97 4.68
N GLN A 56 7.28 -0.13 4.30
CA GLN A 56 5.93 -0.56 3.95
C GLN A 56 5.91 -1.53 2.77
N PHE A 57 6.77 -1.33 1.76
CA PHE A 57 6.88 -2.22 0.62
C PHE A 57 7.22 -3.65 1.04
N PHE A 58 8.27 -3.82 1.86
CA PHE A 58 8.68 -5.15 2.33
C PHE A 58 7.58 -5.81 3.16
N LEU A 59 6.96 -5.07 4.07
CA LEU A 59 5.89 -5.62 4.92
C LEU A 59 4.66 -6.03 4.13
N THR A 60 4.32 -5.29 3.08
CA THR A 60 3.19 -5.63 2.21
C THR A 60 3.52 -6.86 1.36
N MET A 61 4.73 -6.94 0.80
CA MET A 61 5.17 -8.07 -0.03
C MET A 61 5.34 -9.39 0.73
N PHE A 62 5.78 -9.32 1.99
CA PHE A 62 5.88 -10.47 2.89
C PHE A 62 4.63 -10.67 3.77
N GLY A 63 3.58 -9.89 3.54
CA GLY A 63 2.38 -9.88 4.37
C GLY A 63 1.52 -11.14 4.26
N SER A 64 0.62 -11.31 5.23
CA SER A 64 -0.30 -12.45 5.32
C SER A 64 -1.22 -12.59 4.11
N LEU A 65 -1.48 -11.50 3.38
CA LEU A 65 -2.31 -11.50 2.18
C LEU A 65 -1.74 -12.41 1.08
N ARG A 66 -0.40 -12.46 0.93
CA ARG A 66 0.25 -13.41 0.02
C ARG A 66 -0.03 -14.85 0.42
N PHE A 67 0.03 -15.15 1.71
CA PHE A 67 -0.18 -16.50 2.21
C PHE A 67 -1.66 -16.93 2.12
N GLU A 68 -2.59 -16.00 2.32
CA GLU A 68 -4.03 -16.24 2.18
C GLU A 68 -4.41 -16.54 0.73
N LEU A 69 -3.97 -15.70 -0.22
CA LEU A 69 -4.26 -15.87 -1.65
C LEU A 69 -3.60 -17.10 -2.27
N SER A 70 -2.58 -17.69 -1.63
CA SER A 70 -1.99 -18.96 -2.07
C SER A 70 -2.87 -20.17 -1.76
N LYS A 71 -3.93 -20.04 -0.95
CA LYS A 71 -4.73 -21.18 -0.53
C LYS A 71 -5.84 -21.48 -1.55
N PRO A 72 -5.98 -22.74 -2.00
CA PRO A 72 -6.88 -23.11 -3.09
C PRO A 72 -8.38 -22.92 -2.78
N TYR A 73 -8.78 -22.83 -1.51
CA TYR A 73 -10.18 -22.68 -1.12
C TYR A 73 -10.82 -21.36 -1.59
N ILE A 74 -10.02 -20.32 -1.87
CA ILE A 74 -10.54 -19.02 -2.33
C ILE A 74 -11.18 -19.13 -3.72
N PHE A 75 -10.72 -20.08 -4.55
CA PHE A 75 -11.23 -20.30 -5.90
C PHE A 75 -12.53 -21.11 -5.94
N LEU A 76 -12.88 -21.82 -4.87
CA LEU A 76 -14.06 -22.70 -4.80
C LEU A 76 -15.37 -21.98 -4.42
N ILE A 77 -15.30 -20.73 -3.96
CA ILE A 77 -16.49 -19.97 -3.58
C ILE A 77 -17.18 -19.47 -4.85
N PRO A 78 -18.49 -19.63 -5.09
CA PRO A 78 -19.15 -19.13 -6.31
C PRO A 78 -19.62 -17.68 -6.14
N GLU A 79 -18.68 -16.73 -6.00
CA GLU A 79 -18.95 -15.27 -6.07
C GLU A 79 -18.22 -14.63 -7.27
N LYS A 80 -18.75 -13.52 -7.81
CA LYS A 80 -18.07 -12.73 -8.85
C LYS A 80 -16.65 -12.39 -8.42
N SER A 81 -15.67 -12.71 -9.24
CA SER A 81 -14.28 -12.77 -8.81
C SER A 81 -13.68 -11.39 -8.44
N MET A 82 -14.21 -10.30 -8.99
CA MET A 82 -13.90 -8.93 -8.52
C MET A 82 -14.30 -8.68 -7.06
N LYS A 83 -15.48 -9.14 -6.65
CA LYS A 83 -15.96 -8.95 -5.27
C LYS A 83 -15.16 -9.79 -4.28
N LYS A 84 -14.65 -10.95 -4.70
CA LYS A 84 -13.78 -11.79 -3.86
C LYS A 84 -12.41 -11.17 -3.62
N VAL A 85 -11.77 -10.67 -4.67
CA VAL A 85 -10.42 -10.09 -4.59
C VAL A 85 -10.44 -8.81 -3.75
N VAL A 86 -11.47 -7.97 -3.92
CA VAL A 86 -11.67 -6.76 -3.10
C VAL A 86 -12.04 -7.12 -1.65
N ALA A 87 -12.89 -8.14 -1.45
CA ALA A 87 -13.24 -8.62 -0.11
C ALA A 87 -12.05 -9.23 0.65
N ALA A 88 -11.18 -9.98 -0.04
CA ALA A 88 -9.98 -10.56 0.55
C ALA A 88 -8.91 -9.49 0.84
N SER A 89 -8.82 -8.45 0.02
CA SER A 89 -7.85 -7.36 0.20
C SER A 89 -8.34 -6.23 1.12
N ALA A 90 -9.64 -6.14 1.43
CA ALA A 90 -10.23 -5.08 2.25
C ALA A 90 -9.50 -4.88 3.61
N THR A 91 -9.11 -5.95 4.29
CA THR A 91 -8.39 -5.88 5.57
C THR A 91 -6.97 -5.32 5.40
N SER A 92 -6.29 -5.67 4.31
CA SER A 92 -4.98 -5.14 3.96
C SER A 92 -5.01 -3.74 3.34
N LEU A 93 -6.16 -3.28 2.85
CA LEU A 93 -6.37 -1.89 2.41
C LEU A 93 -6.58 -0.94 3.60
N ILE A 94 -7.23 -1.41 4.66
CA ILE A 94 -7.53 -0.58 5.86
C ILE A 94 -6.26 -0.38 6.71
N LYS A 95 -5.38 -1.39 6.80
CA LYS A 95 -4.20 -1.35 7.67
C LYS A 95 -3.25 -0.17 7.35
N PRO A 96 -2.85 0.08 6.09
CA PRO A 96 -2.02 1.24 5.73
C PRO A 96 -2.67 2.60 6.02
N CYS A 97 -4.01 2.69 5.98
CA CYS A 97 -4.72 3.92 6.32
C CYS A 97 -4.64 4.21 7.83
N VAL A 98 -4.83 3.20 8.67
CA VAL A 98 -4.73 3.33 10.13
C VAL A 98 -3.29 3.62 10.55
N ASP A 99 -2.33 2.92 9.94
CA ASP A 99 -0.90 3.09 10.22
C ASP A 99 -0.42 4.48 9.79
N GLY A 100 -0.82 4.94 8.60
CA GLY A 100 -0.52 6.30 8.14
C GLY A 100 -1.08 7.36 9.06
N ALA A 101 -2.35 7.24 9.45
CA ALA A 101 -2.97 8.20 10.38
C ALA A 101 -2.24 8.26 11.73
N ALA A 102 -1.89 7.12 12.31
CA ALA A 102 -1.19 7.07 13.60
C ALA A 102 0.24 7.62 13.52
N ILE A 103 1.03 7.18 12.55
CA ILE A 103 2.46 7.53 12.41
C ILE A 103 2.61 9.04 12.15
N PHE A 104 1.83 9.60 11.22
CA PHE A 104 1.94 11.01 10.87
C PHE A 104 1.32 11.95 11.92
N LEU A 105 0.35 11.48 12.70
CA LEU A 105 -0.16 12.22 13.86
C LEU A 105 0.94 12.37 14.93
N VAL A 106 1.67 11.29 15.24
CA VAL A 106 2.82 11.35 16.17
C VAL A 106 3.94 12.22 15.59
N PHE A 107 4.20 12.12 14.29
CA PHE A 107 5.20 12.95 13.60
C PHE A 107 4.90 14.45 13.66
N ALA A 108 3.61 14.83 13.51
CA ALA A 108 3.16 16.21 13.61
C ALA A 108 3.28 16.75 15.04
N ILE A 109 2.85 15.98 16.04
CA ILE A 109 2.95 16.38 17.46
C ILE A 109 4.41 16.56 17.89
N ALA A 110 5.32 15.75 17.37
CA ALA A 110 6.75 15.85 17.65
C ALA A 110 7.43 17.10 17.03
N GLY A 111 6.68 17.95 16.31
CA GLY A 111 7.20 19.19 15.70
C GLY A 111 8.01 18.95 14.42
N GLY A 112 7.82 17.80 13.77
CA GLY A 112 8.55 17.43 12.56
C GLY A 112 8.15 18.24 11.33
N CYS A 113 6.88 18.67 11.22
CA CYS A 113 6.33 19.37 10.07
C CYS A 113 5.04 20.14 10.40
N ASP A 114 4.59 20.97 9.46
CA ASP A 114 3.29 21.65 9.51
C ASP A 114 2.13 20.64 9.53
N PRO A 115 1.04 20.85 10.30
CA PRO A 115 -0.09 19.91 10.36
C PRO A 115 -0.67 19.57 8.98
N PHE A 116 -0.66 20.53 8.05
CA PHE A 116 -1.15 20.31 6.69
C PHE A 116 -0.27 19.36 5.89
N THR A 117 1.06 19.47 5.98
CA THR A 117 1.97 18.54 5.27
C THR A 117 1.83 17.13 5.81
N ALA A 118 1.66 16.97 7.12
CA ALA A 118 1.47 15.66 7.75
C ALA A 118 0.22 14.94 7.23
N ILE A 119 -0.89 15.67 7.00
CA ILE A 119 -2.13 15.11 6.43
C ILE A 119 -1.89 14.61 5.00
N PHE A 120 -1.25 15.42 4.16
CA PHE A 120 -0.97 15.03 2.78
C PHE A 120 0.03 13.86 2.70
N MET A 121 0.99 13.79 3.62
CA MET A 121 1.93 12.68 3.75
C MET A 121 1.26 11.39 4.21
N ALA A 122 0.31 11.48 5.16
CA ALA A 122 -0.53 10.35 5.56
C ALA A 122 -1.38 9.82 4.40
N LEU A 123 -1.95 10.72 3.60
CA LEU A 123 -2.73 10.37 2.42
C LEU A 123 -1.84 9.67 1.37
N ALA A 124 -0.64 10.19 1.11
CA ALA A 124 0.33 9.57 0.21
C ALA A 124 0.77 8.18 0.67
N TYR A 125 1.04 8.03 1.96
CA TYR A 125 1.38 6.75 2.55
C TYR A 125 0.25 5.73 2.40
N SER A 126 -0.99 6.13 2.68
CA SER A 126 -2.17 5.26 2.53
C SER A 126 -2.39 4.84 1.07
N ALA A 127 -2.29 5.77 0.12
CA ALA A 127 -2.44 5.51 -1.31
C ALA A 127 -1.35 4.55 -1.83
N CYS A 128 -0.13 4.72 -1.35
CA CYS A 128 1.00 3.84 -1.69
C CYS A 128 0.84 2.44 -1.08
N GLY A 129 0.36 2.34 0.17
CA GLY A 129 0.06 1.05 0.80
C GLY A 129 -1.02 0.27 0.04
N ILE A 130 -2.08 0.95 -0.39
CA ILE A 130 -3.15 0.40 -1.22
C ILE A 130 -2.60 -0.11 -2.56
N LEU A 131 -1.73 0.67 -3.21
CA LEU A 131 -1.05 0.28 -4.43
C LEU A 131 -0.26 -1.01 -4.25
N TYR A 132 0.54 -1.11 -3.19
CA TYR A 132 1.35 -2.29 -2.92
C TYR A 132 0.50 -3.54 -2.71
N VAL A 133 -0.65 -3.39 -2.05
CA VAL A 133 -1.64 -4.48 -1.94
C VAL A 133 -2.15 -4.88 -3.33
N GLY A 134 -2.53 -3.93 -4.19
CA GLY A 134 -2.93 -4.22 -5.56
C GLY A 134 -1.84 -4.93 -6.37
N LEU A 135 -0.59 -4.48 -6.25
CA LEU A 135 0.59 -5.11 -6.84
C LEU A 135 0.73 -6.56 -6.35
N THR A 136 0.67 -6.82 -5.05
CA THR A 136 0.80 -8.21 -4.53
C THR A 136 -0.25 -9.16 -5.13
N ILE A 137 -1.49 -8.71 -5.32
CA ILE A 137 -2.56 -9.48 -5.95
C ILE A 137 -2.19 -9.80 -7.40
N LEU A 138 -1.80 -8.77 -8.16
CA LEU A 138 -1.46 -8.92 -9.57
C LEU A 138 -0.25 -9.85 -9.73
N TYR A 139 0.78 -9.68 -8.89
CA TYR A 139 1.93 -10.57 -8.82
C TYR A 139 1.51 -12.02 -8.64
N GLN A 140 0.73 -12.34 -7.61
CA GLN A 140 0.34 -13.73 -7.36
C GLN A 140 -0.45 -14.35 -8.50
N ARG A 141 -1.13 -13.51 -9.29
CA ARG A 141 -1.94 -13.97 -10.40
C ARG A 141 -1.14 -14.22 -11.67
N PHE A 142 -0.23 -13.32 -12.03
CA PHE A 142 0.71 -13.55 -13.14
C PHE A 142 1.69 -14.69 -12.82
N LEU A 143 2.03 -14.86 -11.54
CA LEU A 143 3.09 -15.76 -11.08
C LEU A 143 2.55 -17.08 -10.53
N GLY A 144 1.24 -17.23 -10.33
CA GLY A 144 0.62 -18.44 -9.81
C GLY A 144 0.78 -19.67 -10.71
N GLY A 145 0.98 -19.45 -12.02
CA GLY A 145 1.06 -20.53 -13.02
C GLY A 145 2.46 -20.99 -13.44
N GLN A 146 3.53 -20.24 -13.13
CA GLN A 146 4.88 -20.59 -13.61
C GLN A 146 5.65 -21.45 -12.58
N PRO A 147 6.50 -22.41 -12.97
CA PRO A 147 7.31 -23.17 -12.03
C PRO A 147 8.60 -22.45 -11.60
N ASN A 148 9.11 -21.51 -12.40
CA ASN A 148 10.47 -21.00 -12.23
C ASN A 148 10.54 -19.74 -11.33
N ILE A 149 11.04 -19.88 -10.09
CA ILE A 149 11.09 -18.82 -9.06
C ILE A 149 11.85 -17.56 -9.51
N ILE A 150 12.89 -17.74 -10.34
CA ILE A 150 13.73 -16.63 -10.81
C ILE A 150 12.97 -15.77 -11.83
N ALA A 151 12.32 -16.40 -12.81
CA ALA A 151 11.47 -15.71 -13.77
C ALA A 151 10.34 -14.97 -13.05
N LYS A 152 9.83 -15.56 -11.96
CA LYS A 152 8.80 -14.93 -11.14
C LYS A 152 9.26 -13.64 -10.47
N ALA A 153 10.43 -13.67 -9.85
CA ALA A 153 11.01 -12.50 -9.22
C ALA A 153 11.31 -11.39 -10.24
N PHE A 154 11.81 -11.76 -11.43
CA PHE A 154 12.16 -10.82 -12.49
C PHE A 154 10.95 -10.06 -13.05
N VAL A 155 9.88 -10.79 -13.40
CA VAL A 155 8.62 -10.18 -13.87
C VAL A 155 8.01 -9.29 -12.78
N GLY A 156 8.10 -9.76 -11.53
CA GLY A 156 7.68 -8.99 -10.39
C GLY A 156 8.38 -7.64 -10.29
N ILE A 157 9.70 -7.66 -10.11
CA ILE A 157 10.52 -6.45 -9.99
C ILE A 157 10.28 -5.51 -11.19
N GLY A 158 10.21 -6.04 -12.42
CA GLY A 158 9.91 -5.25 -13.61
C GLY A 158 8.57 -4.51 -13.53
N LEU A 159 7.51 -5.20 -13.10
CA LEU A 159 6.21 -4.58 -12.91
C LEU A 159 6.21 -3.52 -11.80
N PHE A 160 6.94 -3.77 -10.71
CA PHE A 160 7.09 -2.78 -9.64
C PHE A 160 7.73 -1.49 -10.17
N PHE A 161 8.82 -1.60 -10.94
CA PHE A 161 9.44 -0.43 -11.57
C PHE A 161 8.48 0.29 -12.50
N ILE A 162 7.71 -0.42 -13.33
CA ILE A 162 6.74 0.20 -14.25
C ILE A 162 5.66 1.00 -13.51
N VAL A 163 5.22 0.54 -12.33
CA VAL A 163 4.16 1.22 -11.55
C VAL A 163 4.72 2.32 -10.64
N MET A 164 5.87 2.09 -10.01
CA MET A 164 6.48 3.06 -9.08
C MET A 164 7.24 4.18 -9.77
N ALA A 165 7.94 3.91 -10.88
CA ALA A 165 8.67 4.94 -11.62
C ALA A 165 7.81 6.16 -11.99
N PRO A 166 6.62 6.02 -12.63
CA PRO A 166 5.79 7.18 -12.97
C PRO A 166 5.27 7.91 -11.73
N SER A 167 4.99 7.18 -10.64
CA SER A 167 4.54 7.77 -9.37
C SER A 167 5.64 8.66 -8.78
N ILE A 168 6.88 8.17 -8.71
CA ILE A 168 8.03 8.93 -8.19
C ILE A 168 8.35 10.11 -9.09
N VAL A 169 8.38 9.91 -10.41
CA VAL A 169 8.64 10.97 -11.39
C VAL A 169 7.61 12.10 -11.27
N SER A 170 6.33 11.78 -11.08
CA SER A 170 5.28 12.80 -10.89
C SER A 170 5.53 13.69 -9.67
N SER A 171 6.06 13.13 -8.57
CA SER A 171 6.39 13.88 -7.37
C SER A 171 7.63 14.74 -7.56
N VAL A 172 8.68 14.20 -8.20
CA VAL A 172 9.91 14.96 -8.48
C VAL A 172 9.63 16.14 -9.42
N VAL A 173 8.82 15.94 -10.46
CA VAL A 173 8.42 17.01 -11.37
C VAL A 173 7.64 18.10 -10.62
N ALA A 174 6.76 17.73 -9.70
CA ALA A 174 6.06 18.69 -8.86
C ALA A 174 6.99 19.44 -7.92
N ALA A 175 8.01 18.78 -7.35
CA ALA A 175 9.00 19.42 -6.50
C ALA A 175 9.83 20.50 -7.24
N VAL A 176 10.12 20.28 -8.53
CA VAL A 176 10.91 21.22 -9.35
C VAL A 176 10.08 22.41 -9.85
N LEU A 177 8.78 22.20 -10.08
CA LEU A 177 7.88 23.24 -10.62
C LEU A 177 7.28 24.17 -9.56
N LEU A 178 7.19 23.73 -8.30
CA LEU A 178 6.53 24.49 -7.24
C LEU A 178 7.51 25.39 -6.46
N PRO A 179 7.13 26.64 -6.14
CA PRO A 179 7.90 27.51 -5.25
C PRO A 179 7.93 26.96 -3.81
N GLU A 180 8.96 27.32 -3.03
CA GLU A 180 9.20 26.73 -1.69
C GLU A 180 8.01 26.83 -0.72
N ALA A 181 7.17 27.85 -0.88
CA ALA A 181 5.96 28.04 -0.08
C ALA A 181 4.87 26.97 -0.33
N LEU A 182 4.85 26.31 -1.49
CA LEU A 182 3.85 25.32 -1.88
C LEU A 182 4.37 23.88 -1.86
N LEU A 183 5.58 23.64 -1.36
CA LEU A 183 6.19 22.30 -1.31
C LEU A 183 5.29 21.26 -0.63
N PHE A 184 4.41 21.69 0.28
CA PHE A 184 3.41 20.83 0.92
C PHE A 184 2.47 20.10 -0.05
N LEU A 185 2.23 20.62 -1.27
CA LEU A 185 1.44 19.95 -2.31
C LEU A 185 2.21 18.91 -3.11
N CYS A 186 3.52 18.75 -2.91
CA CYS A 186 4.35 17.87 -3.73
C CYS A 186 3.93 16.39 -3.68
N THR A 187 3.25 15.96 -2.61
CA THR A 187 2.75 14.60 -2.45
C THR A 187 1.39 14.36 -3.12
N LEU A 188 0.65 15.40 -3.51
CA LEU A 188 -0.65 15.28 -4.17
C LEU A 188 -0.56 14.56 -5.54
N PRO A 189 0.33 14.95 -6.48
CA PRO A 189 0.44 14.25 -7.76
C PRO A 189 0.87 12.80 -7.57
N PHE A 190 1.74 12.52 -6.59
CA PHE A 190 2.09 11.16 -6.20
C PHE A 190 0.85 10.36 -5.78
N THR A 191 0.02 10.90 -4.88
CA THR A 191 -1.21 10.22 -4.42
C THR A 191 -2.18 9.91 -5.57
N ILE A 192 -2.36 10.86 -6.49
CA ILE A 192 -3.27 10.73 -7.63
C ILE A 192 -2.76 9.63 -8.56
N CYS A 193 -1.49 9.66 -8.94
CA CYS A 193 -0.88 8.61 -9.75
C CYS A 193 -1.04 7.25 -9.08
N CYS A 194 -0.83 7.17 -7.76
CA CYS A 194 -0.98 5.92 -7.03
C CYS A 194 -2.41 5.38 -7.07
N ILE A 195 -3.42 6.24 -6.88
CA ILE A 195 -4.82 5.82 -6.95
C ILE A 195 -5.19 5.37 -8.37
N VAL A 196 -4.75 6.10 -9.40
CA VAL A 196 -5.00 5.73 -10.81
C VAL A 196 -4.41 4.36 -11.13
N PHE A 197 -3.14 4.12 -10.78
CA PHE A 197 -2.51 2.80 -11.00
C PHE A 197 -3.20 1.69 -10.20
N THR A 198 -3.65 1.97 -8.98
CA THR A 198 -4.42 1.01 -8.18
C THR A 198 -5.68 0.59 -8.93
N VAL A 199 -6.47 1.56 -9.41
CA VAL A 199 -7.71 1.29 -10.15
C VAL A 199 -7.43 0.50 -11.43
N LEU A 200 -6.39 0.86 -12.18
CA LEU A 200 -5.98 0.12 -13.39
C LEU A 200 -5.61 -1.33 -13.08
N ILE A 201 -4.88 -1.58 -11.99
CA ILE A 201 -4.50 -2.93 -11.54
C ILE A 201 -5.75 -3.76 -11.19
N PHE A 202 -6.71 -3.17 -10.47
CA PHE A 202 -7.96 -3.87 -10.14
C PHE A 202 -8.80 -4.17 -11.39
N LEU A 203 -8.89 -3.24 -12.34
CA LEU A 203 -9.59 -3.44 -13.61
C LEU A 203 -8.92 -4.51 -14.48
N ALA A 204 -7.59 -4.48 -14.59
CA ALA A 204 -6.83 -5.49 -15.32
C ALA A 204 -7.03 -6.89 -14.72
N CYS A 205 -7.04 -6.99 -13.39
CA CYS A 205 -7.39 -8.23 -12.70
C CYS A 205 -8.82 -8.69 -13.02
N GLY A 206 -9.78 -7.77 -13.21
CA GLY A 206 -11.17 -8.07 -13.54
C GLY A 206 -11.33 -8.69 -14.91
N ASN A 207 -10.80 -8.01 -15.92
CA ASN A 207 -10.87 -8.48 -17.30
C ASN A 207 -10.21 -9.86 -17.48
N MET A 208 -9.15 -10.14 -16.72
CA MET A 208 -8.51 -11.47 -16.73
C MET A 208 -9.41 -12.57 -16.15
N LEU A 209 -10.35 -12.28 -15.24
CA LEU A 209 -11.28 -13.27 -14.66
C LEU A 209 -12.37 -13.64 -15.65
N ASP A 210 -13.00 -12.63 -16.24
CA ASP A 210 -14.08 -12.85 -17.20
C ASP A 210 -13.60 -13.65 -18.41
N LYS A 211 -12.35 -13.43 -18.85
CA LYS A 211 -11.74 -14.23 -19.93
C LYS A 211 -11.55 -15.71 -19.59
N ILE A 212 -11.22 -16.04 -18.34
CA ILE A 212 -11.03 -17.44 -17.91
C ILE A 212 -12.39 -18.13 -17.74
N GLU A 213 -13.39 -17.43 -17.18
CA GLU A 213 -14.74 -17.96 -17.02
C GLU A 213 -15.44 -18.20 -18.37
N CYS A 214 -15.20 -17.37 -19.39
CA CYS A 214 -15.72 -17.59 -20.74
C CYS A 214 -15.02 -18.72 -21.51
N ALA A 215 -13.76 -19.02 -21.23
CA ALA A 215 -13.02 -20.11 -21.88
C ALA A 215 -13.34 -21.51 -21.33
N SER A 216 -14.05 -21.58 -20.19
CA SER A 216 -14.46 -22.83 -19.54
C SER A 216 -15.90 -23.25 -19.90
N LYS A 217 -16.55 -22.58 -20.85
CA LYS A 217 -17.84 -22.96 -21.45
C LYS A 217 -17.61 -23.55 -22.83
#